data_AF-A0A8J3PCE0-F1
#
_entry.id   AF-A0A8J3PCE0-F1
#
_cell.length_a   1.000
_cell.length_b   1.000
_cell.length_c   1.000
_cell.angle_alpha   90.00
_cell.angle_beta   90.00
_cell.angle_gamma   90.00
#
_symmetry.space_group_name_H-M   'P 1'
#
loop_
_entity.id
_entity.type
_entity.pdbx_description
1 polymer ?
#
loop_
_entity_poly.entity_id
_entity_poly.type
_entity_poly.pdbx_seq_one_letter_code
_entity_poly.pdbx_strand_id
1 'polypeptide(L)'
;MTTDANPLTADRFAATARTAGATAPDSVLAEVGTELINRWSEPHRYYHTGEHLAACLNLVGDEPAVALAVWGHDAIYDPTAADNEERSAVLTADLLTECQVPPAVIEEVTRLIRLTAGHAVAPGDRNGALLADADLAVLAAPWPDYVRYVAAVRAEYAHVPDELWRIGRSTVLQSLLALPTLYHHTPALETPARSNLTRELSSLTP
;
A
#
# COMPACT_ATOMS: atom_id res chain seq x y z
N MET A 1 -3.07 -21.15 11.02
CA MET A 1 -1.60 -21.02 11.02
C MET A 1 -1.13 -21.35 9.62
N THR A 2 -1.39 -20.44 8.69
CA THR A 2 -0.90 -20.53 7.31
C THR A 2 0.56 -20.09 7.36
N THR A 3 1.44 -21.00 6.98
CA THR A 3 2.85 -20.71 6.73
C THR A 3 2.95 -19.64 5.65
N ASP A 4 3.40 -18.44 6.01
CA ASP A 4 3.75 -17.41 5.03
C ASP A 4 4.87 -17.94 4.15
N ALA A 5 4.57 -18.15 2.87
CA ALA A 5 5.53 -18.69 1.92
C ALA A 5 6.66 -17.70 1.57
N ASN A 6 6.64 -16.48 2.11
CA ASN A 6 7.70 -15.49 1.89
C ASN A 6 7.76 -14.45 3.02
N PRO A 7 8.52 -14.67 4.11
CA PRO A 7 8.61 -13.72 5.22
C PRO A 7 9.17 -12.37 4.75
N LEU A 8 8.72 -11.27 5.36
CA LEU A 8 9.33 -9.96 5.16
C LEU A 8 10.71 -9.95 5.81
N THR A 9 11.75 -9.86 4.97
CA THR A 9 13.14 -9.84 5.43
C THR A 9 13.93 -8.75 4.70
N ALA A 10 15.01 -8.30 5.32
CA ALA A 10 15.97 -7.42 4.68
C ALA A 10 16.52 -8.05 3.38
N ASP A 11 16.73 -9.37 3.36
CA ASP A 11 17.16 -10.11 2.16
C ASP A 11 16.12 -10.05 1.03
N ARG A 12 14.82 -10.11 1.34
CA ARG A 12 13.75 -9.96 0.34
C ARG A 12 13.77 -8.56 -0.27
N PHE A 13 13.96 -7.53 0.55
CA PHE A 13 14.14 -6.17 0.05
C PHE A 13 15.40 -6.07 -0.82
N ALA A 14 16.55 -6.58 -0.34
CA ALA A 14 17.81 -6.54 -1.09
C ALA A 14 17.67 -7.24 -2.46
N ALA A 15 17.03 -8.41 -2.51
CA ALA A 15 16.72 -9.08 -3.77
C ALA A 15 15.84 -8.23 -4.70
N THR A 16 14.81 -7.58 -4.16
CA THR A 16 13.94 -6.66 -4.91
C THR A 16 14.75 -5.50 -5.50
N ALA A 17 15.59 -4.85 -4.68
CA ALA A 17 16.43 -3.75 -5.09
C ALA A 17 17.47 -4.18 -6.15
N ARG A 18 18.06 -5.37 -6.02
CA ARG A 18 18.98 -5.94 -7.02
C ARG A 18 18.31 -6.16 -8.37
N THR A 19 17.10 -6.72 -8.40
CA THR A 19 16.32 -6.88 -9.64
C THR A 19 15.99 -5.53 -10.26
N ALA A 20 15.83 -4.49 -9.44
CA ALA A 20 15.64 -3.10 -9.88
C ALA A 20 16.93 -2.38 -10.27
N GLY A 21 18.10 -3.03 -10.21
CA GLY A 21 19.39 -2.48 -10.65
C GLY A 21 20.24 -1.82 -9.57
N ALA A 22 19.93 -1.99 -8.29
CA ALA A 22 20.73 -1.48 -7.18
C ALA A 22 22.17 -2.02 -7.22
N THR A 23 23.17 -1.13 -7.06
CA THR A 23 24.60 -1.50 -7.07
C THR A 23 25.29 -1.32 -5.72
N ALA A 24 24.64 -0.77 -4.70
CA ALA A 24 25.24 -0.60 -3.38
C ALA A 24 25.66 -1.94 -2.75
N PRO A 25 26.56 -1.96 -1.75
CA PRO A 25 26.90 -3.17 -1.00
C PRO A 25 25.68 -3.82 -0.35
N ASP A 26 25.68 -5.16 -0.18
CA ASP A 26 24.56 -5.88 0.44
C ASP A 26 24.24 -5.39 1.86
N SER A 27 25.23 -4.91 2.60
CA SER A 27 25.01 -4.32 3.93
C SER A 27 24.12 -3.07 3.87
N VAL A 28 24.29 -2.22 2.84
CA VAL A 28 23.46 -1.02 2.64
C VAL A 28 22.03 -1.44 2.28
N LEU A 29 21.88 -2.41 1.38
CA LEU A 29 20.56 -2.92 1.01
C LEU A 29 19.84 -3.54 2.22
N ALA A 30 20.57 -4.27 3.06
CA ALA A 30 20.03 -4.88 4.27
C ALA A 30 19.60 -3.81 5.29
N GLU A 31 20.41 -2.77 5.51
CA GLU A 31 20.08 -1.64 6.40
C GLU A 31 18.80 -0.92 5.95
N VAL A 32 18.68 -0.59 4.66
CA VAL A 32 17.47 0.04 4.11
C VAL A 32 16.26 -0.88 4.23
N GLY A 33 16.42 -2.17 3.93
CA GLY A 33 15.35 -3.16 4.08
C GLY A 33 14.88 -3.28 5.52
N THR A 34 15.79 -3.30 6.49
CA THR A 34 15.47 -3.28 7.93
C THR A 34 14.76 -1.99 8.33
N GLU A 35 15.20 -0.84 7.85
CA GLU A 35 14.54 0.45 8.13
C GLU A 35 13.07 0.46 7.65
N LEU A 36 12.82 0.00 6.43
CA LEU A 36 11.45 -0.12 5.92
C LEU A 36 10.62 -1.10 6.76
N ILE A 37 11.15 -2.27 7.09
CA ILE A 37 10.45 -3.25 7.93
C ILE A 37 10.11 -2.67 9.31
N ASN A 38 11.02 -1.90 9.91
CA ASN A 38 10.79 -1.26 11.21
C ASN A 38 9.62 -0.27 11.14
N ARG A 39 9.54 0.52 10.08
CA ARG A 39 8.41 1.43 9.83
C ARG A 39 7.08 0.71 9.69
N TRP A 40 7.05 -0.36 8.90
CA TRP A 40 5.87 -1.22 8.77
C TRP A 40 5.50 -1.98 10.07
N SER A 41 6.38 -1.96 11.07
CA SER A 41 6.21 -2.60 12.37
C SER A 41 5.91 -1.61 13.50
N GLU A 42 5.68 -0.33 13.20
CA GLU A 42 5.35 0.67 14.22
C GLU A 42 4.06 0.29 14.98
N PRO A 43 4.03 0.43 16.31
CA PRO A 43 2.99 -0.16 17.16
C PRO A 43 1.61 0.48 17.02
N HIS A 44 1.49 1.64 16.37
CA HIS A 44 0.22 2.32 16.13
C HIS A 44 -0.51 1.80 14.88
N ARG A 45 0.14 0.96 14.06
CA ARG A 45 -0.44 0.36 12.85
C ARG A 45 -1.25 -0.88 13.23
N TYR A 46 -2.47 -0.98 12.70
CA TYR A 46 -3.34 -2.14 12.90
C TYR A 46 -3.72 -2.80 11.58
N TYR A 47 -3.84 -2.04 10.49
CA TYR A 47 -4.04 -2.55 9.14
C TYR A 47 -2.77 -2.37 8.28
N HIS A 48 -2.19 -1.17 8.27
CA HIS A 48 -1.02 -0.82 7.45
C HIS A 48 0.27 -1.36 8.06
N THR A 49 0.33 -2.68 8.18
CA THR A 49 1.38 -3.46 8.86
C THR A 49 2.19 -4.27 7.86
N GLY A 50 3.21 -4.98 8.35
CA GLY A 50 3.92 -5.99 7.56
C GLY A 50 3.02 -7.04 6.90
N GLU A 51 1.84 -7.38 7.45
CA GLU A 51 0.91 -8.31 6.81
C GLU A 51 0.34 -7.74 5.51
N HIS A 52 -0.05 -6.46 5.51
CA HIS A 52 -0.50 -5.74 4.29
C HIS A 52 0.62 -5.66 3.26
N LEU A 53 1.81 -5.25 3.69
CA LEU A 53 2.98 -5.18 2.82
C LEU A 53 3.28 -6.54 2.16
N ALA A 54 3.30 -7.63 2.93
CA ALA A 54 3.58 -8.96 2.41
C ALA A 54 2.50 -9.41 1.40
N ALA A 55 1.22 -9.13 1.69
CA ALA A 55 0.12 -9.42 0.78
C ALA A 55 0.27 -8.67 -0.55
N CYS A 56 0.58 -7.37 -0.51
CA CYS A 56 0.81 -6.56 -1.70
C CYS A 56 2.01 -7.07 -2.53
N LEU A 57 3.15 -7.37 -1.88
CA LEU A 57 4.34 -7.89 -2.57
C LEU A 57 4.06 -9.23 -3.26
N ASN A 58 3.20 -10.08 -2.69
CA ASN A 58 2.83 -11.35 -3.30
C ASN A 58 1.93 -11.17 -4.54
N LEU A 59 1.17 -10.08 -4.63
CA LEU A 59 0.29 -9.80 -5.78
C LEU A 59 1.03 -9.16 -6.96
N VAL A 60 1.99 -8.27 -6.69
CA VAL A 60 2.73 -7.56 -7.75
C VAL A 60 3.85 -8.40 -8.39
N GLY A 61 4.30 -9.46 -7.70
CA GLY A 61 5.33 -10.36 -8.22
C GLY A 61 6.66 -9.64 -8.48
N ASP A 62 7.29 -9.96 -9.61
CA ASP A 62 8.68 -9.56 -9.93
C ASP A 62 8.80 -8.25 -10.73
N GLU A 63 7.74 -7.43 -10.87
CA GLU A 63 7.86 -6.11 -11.53
C GLU A 63 8.66 -5.14 -10.62
N PRO A 64 9.93 -4.83 -10.91
CA PRO A 64 10.86 -4.38 -9.86
C PRO A 64 10.53 -2.99 -9.31
N ALA A 65 10.13 -2.06 -10.18
CA ALA A 65 9.72 -0.72 -9.77
C ALA A 65 8.42 -0.75 -8.95
N VAL A 66 7.47 -1.62 -9.31
CA VAL A 66 6.21 -1.77 -8.57
C VAL A 66 6.47 -2.40 -7.21
N ALA A 67 7.30 -3.43 -7.13
CA ALA A 67 7.67 -4.06 -5.87
C ALA A 67 8.39 -3.08 -4.92
N LEU A 68 9.33 -2.26 -5.42
CA LEU A 68 9.95 -1.18 -4.63
C LEU A 68 8.94 -0.11 -4.19
N ALA A 69 7.96 0.24 -5.03
CA ALA A 69 6.88 1.15 -4.63
C ALA A 69 6.01 0.55 -3.52
N VAL A 70 5.69 -0.74 -3.60
CA VAL A 70 4.96 -1.46 -2.54
C VAL A 70 5.72 -1.41 -1.22
N TRP A 71 7.05 -1.63 -1.23
CA TRP A 71 7.88 -1.48 -0.03
C TRP A 71 7.78 -0.10 0.63
N GLY A 72 7.61 0.95 -0.19
CA GLY A 72 7.65 2.34 0.25
C GLY A 72 6.31 3.03 0.48
N HIS A 73 5.19 2.54 -0.07
CA HIS A 73 3.99 3.38 -0.24
C HIS A 73 3.40 3.96 1.07
N ASP A 74 3.35 3.16 2.14
CA ASP A 74 2.98 3.61 3.49
C ASP A 74 4.15 3.52 4.49
N ALA A 75 5.39 3.66 4.01
CA ALA A 75 6.56 3.69 4.88
C ALA A 75 6.44 4.80 5.93
N ILE A 76 5.90 5.97 5.57
CA ILE A 76 5.38 6.94 6.53
C ILE A 76 3.87 6.74 6.64
N TYR A 77 3.39 6.50 7.87
CA TYR A 77 1.96 6.39 8.14
C TYR A 77 1.62 7.09 9.46
N ASP A 78 1.12 8.31 9.33
CA ASP A 78 0.57 9.10 10.42
C ASP A 78 -0.91 9.39 10.11
N PRO A 79 -1.86 8.71 10.77
CA PRO A 79 -3.30 8.93 10.59
C PRO A 79 -3.77 10.37 10.84
N THR A 80 -2.94 11.24 11.42
CA THR A 80 -3.23 12.66 11.65
C THR A 80 -2.73 13.58 10.54
N ALA A 81 -1.89 13.07 9.63
CA ALA A 81 -1.29 13.80 8.52
C ALA A 81 -2.05 13.55 7.21
N ALA A 82 -2.00 14.53 6.30
CA ALA A 82 -2.65 14.46 4.99
C ALA A 82 -1.65 14.28 3.82
N ASP A 83 -0.36 14.18 4.12
CA ASP A 83 0.75 14.15 3.15
C ASP A 83 1.61 12.88 3.28
N ASN A 84 1.05 11.80 3.83
CA ASN A 84 1.76 10.54 4.06
C ASN A 84 2.37 9.99 2.77
N GLU A 85 1.64 9.98 1.66
CA GLU A 85 2.09 9.43 0.39
C GLU A 85 3.25 10.25 -0.20
N GLU A 86 3.20 11.59 -0.08
CA GLU A 86 4.32 12.44 -0.51
C GLU A 86 5.56 12.20 0.37
N ARG A 87 5.38 12.13 1.68
CA ARG A 87 6.47 11.88 2.64
C ARG A 87 7.08 10.48 2.44
N SER A 88 6.25 9.48 2.19
CA SER A 88 6.66 8.11 1.83
C SER A 88 7.43 8.10 0.51
N ALA A 89 6.98 8.85 -0.50
CA ALA A 89 7.68 8.96 -1.78
C ALA A 89 9.06 9.59 -1.63
N VAL A 90 9.16 10.73 -0.93
CA VAL A 90 10.44 11.42 -0.68
C VAL A 90 11.40 10.52 0.09
N LEU A 91 10.93 9.94 1.19
CA LEU A 91 11.72 9.03 2.00
C LEU A 91 12.23 7.83 1.17
N THR A 92 11.35 7.21 0.40
CA THR A 92 11.71 6.06 -0.42
C THR A 92 12.73 6.45 -1.48
N ALA A 93 12.62 7.65 -2.07
CA ALA A 93 13.60 8.16 -3.02
C ALA A 93 15.01 8.26 -2.40
N ASP A 94 15.10 8.81 -1.18
CA ASP A 94 16.36 8.97 -0.46
C ASP A 94 16.98 7.59 -0.17
N LEU A 95 16.20 6.67 0.38
CA LEU A 95 16.64 5.30 0.69
C LEU A 95 17.09 4.52 -0.56
N LEU A 96 16.39 4.66 -1.69
CA LEU A 96 16.76 4.00 -2.94
C LEU A 96 17.99 4.65 -3.59
N THR A 97 18.22 5.94 -3.34
CA THR A 97 19.44 6.64 -3.75
C THR A 97 20.65 6.08 -2.99
N GLU A 98 20.52 5.83 -1.69
CA GLU A 98 21.54 5.14 -0.89
C GLU A 98 21.83 3.73 -1.41
N CYS A 99 20.80 3.01 -1.85
CA CYS A 99 20.92 1.71 -2.51
C CYS A 99 21.58 1.77 -3.91
N GLN A 100 21.83 2.97 -4.44
CA GLN A 100 22.30 3.21 -5.81
C GLN A 100 21.38 2.56 -6.85
N VAL A 101 20.06 2.63 -6.64
CA VAL A 101 19.07 2.26 -7.65
C VAL A 101 19.13 3.29 -8.80
N PRO A 102 18.99 2.89 -10.08
CA PRO A 102 19.02 3.82 -11.20
C PRO A 102 17.98 4.95 -11.04
N PRO A 103 18.33 6.22 -11.32
CA PRO A 103 17.42 7.36 -11.12
C PRO A 103 16.06 7.21 -11.80
N ALA A 104 16.02 6.67 -13.02
CA ALA A 104 14.77 6.43 -13.75
C ALA A 104 13.83 5.44 -13.04
N VAL A 105 14.37 4.47 -12.30
CA VAL A 105 13.57 3.55 -11.49
C VAL A 105 13.06 4.25 -10.23
N ILE A 106 13.88 5.09 -9.59
CA ILE A 106 13.46 5.90 -8.45
C ILE A 106 12.33 6.86 -8.84
N GLU A 107 12.45 7.53 -9.98
CA GLU A 107 11.39 8.40 -10.52
C GLU A 107 10.07 7.64 -10.68
N GLU A 108 10.11 6.43 -11.25
CA GLU A 108 8.90 5.60 -11.38
C GLU A 108 8.35 5.14 -10.03
N VAL A 109 9.20 4.67 -9.11
CA VAL A 109 8.79 4.27 -7.75
C VAL A 109 8.07 5.42 -7.05
N THR A 110 8.63 6.63 -7.09
CA THR A 110 8.04 7.78 -6.40
C THR A 110 6.75 8.25 -7.06
N ARG A 111 6.63 8.14 -8.40
CA ARG A 111 5.37 8.40 -9.11
C ARG A 111 4.29 7.40 -8.68
N LEU A 112 4.65 6.12 -8.56
CA LEU A 112 3.75 5.05 -8.14
C LEU A 112 3.28 5.21 -6.70
N ILE A 113 4.18 5.55 -5.77
CA ILE A 113 3.78 5.84 -4.38
C ILE A 113 2.80 7.02 -4.33
N ARG A 114 3.06 8.12 -5.05
CA ARG A 114 2.12 9.25 -5.10
C ARG A 114 0.76 8.90 -5.70
N LEU A 115 0.70 7.90 -6.59
CA LEU A 115 -0.55 7.43 -7.18
C LEU A 115 -1.48 6.78 -6.14
N THR A 116 -0.97 6.23 -5.03
CA THR A 116 -1.80 5.62 -3.97
C THR A 116 -2.62 6.64 -3.18
N ALA A 117 -2.34 7.94 -3.28
CA ALA A 117 -3.14 8.98 -2.61
C ALA A 117 -4.59 9.05 -3.13
N GLY A 118 -4.85 8.57 -4.35
CA GLY A 118 -6.20 8.52 -4.90
C GLY A 118 -6.47 7.34 -5.83
N HIS A 119 -5.48 6.45 -6.05
CA HIS A 119 -5.57 5.25 -6.89
C HIS A 119 -6.07 5.53 -8.31
N ALA A 120 -5.88 6.75 -8.80
CA ALA A 120 -6.34 7.18 -10.11
C ALA A 120 -5.34 6.75 -11.19
N VAL A 121 -5.60 5.58 -11.79
CA VAL A 121 -4.73 5.01 -12.82
C VAL A 121 -5.06 5.58 -14.20
N ALA A 122 -4.04 6.11 -14.88
CA ALA A 122 -4.19 6.63 -16.24
C ALA A 122 -4.35 5.49 -17.27
N PRO A 123 -5.07 5.69 -18.40
CA PRO A 123 -5.18 4.68 -19.45
C PRO A 123 -3.80 4.23 -19.95
N GLY A 124 -3.55 2.92 -19.91
CA GLY A 124 -2.28 2.31 -20.33
C GLY A 124 -1.17 2.28 -19.27
N ASP A 125 -1.39 2.83 -18.07
CA ASP A 125 -0.43 2.76 -16.95
C ASP A 125 -0.47 1.39 -16.29
N ARG A 126 0.28 0.44 -16.85
CA ARG A 126 0.37 -0.95 -16.35
C ARG A 126 0.93 -1.03 -14.92
N ASN A 127 1.91 -0.21 -14.59
CA ASN A 127 2.54 -0.24 -13.27
C ASN A 127 1.60 0.35 -12.20
N GLY A 128 0.96 1.49 -12.50
CA GLY A 128 -0.04 2.09 -11.63
C GLY A 128 -1.22 1.16 -11.40
N ALA A 129 -1.69 0.49 -12.46
CA ALA A 129 -2.73 -0.54 -12.39
C ALA A 129 -2.32 -1.72 -11.48
N LEU A 130 -1.07 -2.19 -11.57
CA LEU A 130 -0.60 -3.32 -10.76
C LEU A 130 -0.50 -2.93 -9.28
N LEU A 131 0.02 -1.73 -8.98
CA LEU A 131 0.10 -1.22 -7.61
C LEU A 131 -1.31 -1.01 -7.01
N ALA A 132 -2.21 -0.35 -7.75
CA ALA A 132 -3.57 -0.08 -7.28
C ALA A 132 -4.36 -1.37 -7.01
N ASP A 133 -4.28 -2.36 -7.92
CA ASP A 133 -4.93 -3.66 -7.72
C ASP A 133 -4.41 -4.35 -6.45
N ALA A 134 -3.11 -4.28 -6.18
CA ALA A 134 -2.49 -4.92 -5.02
C ALA A 134 -2.86 -4.23 -3.70
N ASP A 135 -2.76 -2.90 -3.64
CA ASP A 135 -3.05 -2.12 -2.44
C ASP A 135 -4.55 -2.17 -2.08
N LEU A 136 -5.43 -2.12 -3.09
CA LEU A 136 -6.87 -2.19 -2.90
C LEU A 136 -7.43 -3.62 -2.82
N ALA A 137 -6.60 -4.67 -2.90
CA ALA A 137 -7.05 -6.06 -2.97
C ALA A 137 -7.99 -6.46 -1.83
N VAL A 138 -7.79 -5.92 -0.62
CA VAL A 138 -8.62 -6.20 0.55
C VAL A 138 -10.09 -5.83 0.35
N LEU A 139 -10.38 -4.86 -0.53
CA LEU A 139 -11.75 -4.37 -0.71
C LEU A 139 -12.66 -5.47 -1.25
N ALA A 140 -12.13 -6.40 -2.06
CA ALA A 140 -12.85 -7.54 -2.60
C ALA A 140 -12.87 -8.78 -1.68
N ALA A 141 -12.31 -8.69 -0.47
CA ALA A 141 -12.26 -9.82 0.46
C ALA A 141 -13.66 -10.33 0.86
N PRO A 142 -13.79 -11.60 1.27
CA PRO A 142 -15.02 -12.09 1.88
C PRO A 142 -15.47 -11.17 3.02
N TRP A 143 -16.79 -10.96 3.15
CA TRP A 143 -17.33 -9.98 4.11
C TRP A 143 -16.77 -10.08 5.55
N PRO A 144 -16.60 -11.26 6.16
CA PRO A 144 -15.99 -11.35 7.49
C PRO A 144 -14.56 -10.82 7.56
N ASP A 145 -13.79 -10.91 6.47
CA ASP A 145 -12.42 -10.44 6.38
C ASP A 145 -12.40 -8.93 6.13
N TYR A 146 -13.29 -8.44 5.26
CA TYR A 146 -13.51 -7.00 5.04
C TYR A 146 -13.89 -6.28 6.35
N VAL A 147 -14.76 -6.87 7.18
CA VAL A 147 -15.13 -6.29 8.48
C VAL A 147 -13.92 -6.21 9.43
N ARG A 148 -13.01 -7.20 9.41
CA ARG A 148 -11.77 -7.13 10.20
C ARG A 148 -10.85 -6.03 9.70
N TYR A 149 -10.73 -5.88 8.37
CA TYR A 149 -10.03 -4.75 7.75
C TYR A 149 -10.59 -3.40 8.25
N VAL A 150 -11.90 -3.20 8.16
CA VAL A 150 -12.54 -1.94 8.61
C VAL A 150 -12.30 -1.69 10.11
N ALA A 151 -12.38 -2.74 10.94
CA ALA A 151 -12.11 -2.61 12.37
C ALA A 151 -10.65 -2.25 12.67
N ALA A 152 -9.70 -2.82 11.92
CA ALA A 152 -8.28 -2.50 12.03
C ALA A 152 -8.01 -1.03 11.61
N VAL A 153 -8.56 -0.58 10.48
CA VAL A 153 -8.45 0.85 10.10
C VAL A 153 -9.13 1.73 11.15
N ARG A 154 -10.30 1.36 11.68
CA ARG A 154 -10.95 2.13 12.77
C ARG A 154 -10.04 2.29 13.98
N ALA A 155 -9.26 1.27 14.33
CA ALA A 155 -8.33 1.30 15.45
C ALA A 155 -7.17 2.28 15.23
N GLU A 156 -6.65 2.41 14.00
CA GLU A 156 -5.62 3.41 13.65
C GLU A 156 -6.15 4.85 13.83
N TYR A 157 -7.45 5.03 13.59
CA TYR A 157 -8.15 6.31 13.78
C TYR A 157 -8.88 6.42 15.13
N ALA A 158 -8.51 5.64 16.15
CA ALA A 158 -9.17 5.65 17.46
C ALA A 158 -9.16 7.02 18.16
N HIS A 159 -8.20 7.89 17.79
CA HIS A 159 -8.10 9.27 18.26
C HIS A 159 -9.16 10.21 17.64
N VAL A 160 -9.81 9.81 16.53
CA VAL A 160 -10.88 10.56 15.87
C VAL A 160 -12.23 10.22 16.49
N PRO A 161 -13.03 11.22 16.93
CA PRO A 161 -14.39 11.00 17.42
C PRO A 161 -15.28 10.29 16.40
N ASP A 162 -16.19 9.44 16.87
CA ASP A 162 -16.99 8.56 16.01
C ASP A 162 -17.80 9.29 14.93
N GLU A 163 -18.31 10.48 15.21
CA GLU A 163 -19.04 11.29 14.21
C GLU A 163 -18.12 11.75 13.08
N LEU A 164 -16.93 12.27 13.42
CA LEU A 164 -15.93 12.71 12.46
C LEU A 164 -15.34 11.53 11.68
N TRP A 165 -15.14 10.38 12.34
CA TRP A 165 -14.73 9.15 11.68
C TRP A 165 -15.74 8.72 10.61
N ARG A 166 -17.04 8.71 10.92
CA ARG A 166 -18.08 8.34 9.93
C ARG A 166 -18.05 9.26 8.73
N ILE A 167 -17.89 10.56 8.92
CA ILE A 167 -17.81 11.55 7.83
C ILE A 167 -16.56 11.31 6.97
N GLY A 168 -15.38 11.23 7.60
CA GLY A 168 -14.11 11.02 6.91
C GLY A 168 -14.07 9.69 6.16
N ARG A 169 -14.46 8.61 6.82
CA ARG A 169 -14.52 7.28 6.20
C ARG A 169 -15.53 7.23 5.05
N SER A 170 -16.72 7.84 5.21
CA SER A 170 -17.68 7.93 4.11
C SER A 170 -17.11 8.66 2.89
N THR A 171 -16.33 9.72 3.12
CA THR A 171 -15.66 10.47 2.04
C THR A 171 -14.67 9.59 1.28
N VAL A 172 -13.85 8.80 1.98
CA VAL A 172 -12.91 7.83 1.37
C VAL A 172 -13.66 6.75 0.57
N LEU A 173 -14.73 6.18 1.13
CA LEU A 173 -15.51 5.17 0.41
C LEU A 173 -16.18 5.74 -0.85
N GLN A 174 -16.67 6.98 -0.77
CA GLN A 174 -17.26 7.68 -1.91
C GLN A 174 -16.22 7.99 -2.99
N SER A 175 -15.00 8.41 -2.63
CA SER A 175 -13.94 8.66 -3.62
C SER A 175 -13.52 7.37 -4.33
N LEU A 176 -13.38 6.26 -3.60
CA LEU A 176 -13.11 4.94 -4.19
C LEU A 176 -14.25 4.50 -5.11
N LEU A 177 -15.51 4.63 -4.69
CA LEU A 177 -16.67 4.29 -5.52
C LEU A 177 -16.78 5.17 -6.78
N ALA A 178 -16.26 6.40 -6.74
CA ALA A 178 -16.25 7.32 -7.87
C ALA A 178 -15.17 6.98 -8.92
N LEU A 179 -14.17 6.14 -8.58
CA LEU A 179 -13.20 5.66 -9.56
C LEU A 179 -13.95 4.84 -10.64
N PRO A 180 -13.65 5.05 -11.94
CA PRO A 180 -14.27 4.26 -13.02
C PRO A 180 -13.96 2.76 -12.94
N THR A 181 -12.83 2.40 -12.33
CA THR A 181 -12.31 1.04 -12.21
C THR A 181 -11.46 0.98 -10.95
N LEU A 182 -11.70 -0.02 -10.09
CA LEU A 182 -10.87 -0.30 -8.91
C LEU A 182 -9.80 -1.34 -9.24
N TYR A 183 -10.16 -2.35 -10.04
CA TYR A 183 -9.24 -3.42 -10.45
C TYR A 183 -9.08 -3.49 -11.96
N HIS A 184 -7.86 -3.28 -12.42
CA HIS A 184 -7.48 -3.24 -13.82
C HIS A 184 -7.03 -4.60 -14.36
N HIS A 185 -6.33 -5.39 -13.55
CA HIS A 185 -5.82 -6.70 -13.93
C HIS A 185 -6.72 -7.84 -13.42
N THR A 186 -7.52 -7.57 -12.40
CA THR A 186 -8.39 -8.56 -11.74
C THR A 186 -9.86 -8.14 -11.75
N PRO A 187 -10.49 -7.95 -12.93
CA PRO A 187 -11.85 -7.40 -13.04
C PRO A 187 -12.94 -8.20 -12.31
N ALA A 188 -12.69 -9.48 -12.00
CA ALA A 188 -13.59 -10.30 -11.20
C ALA A 188 -13.74 -9.79 -9.74
N LEU A 189 -12.78 -9.00 -9.23
CA LEU A 189 -12.79 -8.42 -7.89
C LEU A 189 -13.62 -7.13 -7.79
N GLU A 190 -13.94 -6.50 -8.92
CA GLU A 190 -14.65 -5.21 -8.98
C GLU A 190 -16.03 -5.27 -8.30
N THR A 191 -16.82 -6.28 -8.65
CA THR A 191 -18.18 -6.44 -8.11
C THR A 191 -18.18 -6.71 -6.60
N PRO A 192 -17.40 -7.67 -6.06
CA PRO A 192 -17.36 -7.87 -4.61
C PRO A 192 -16.82 -6.64 -3.86
N ALA A 193 -15.81 -5.93 -4.37
CA ALA A 193 -15.32 -4.72 -3.72
C ALA A 193 -16.34 -3.60 -3.65
N ARG A 194 -16.99 -3.28 -4.78
CA ARG A 194 -18.06 -2.25 -4.79
C ARG A 194 -19.22 -2.63 -3.88
N SER A 195 -19.54 -3.91 -3.78
CA SER A 195 -20.57 -4.41 -2.86
C SER A 195 -20.17 -4.19 -1.39
N ASN A 196 -18.91 -4.49 -1.04
CA ASN A 196 -18.39 -4.26 0.31
C ASN A 196 -18.33 -2.76 0.66
N LEU A 197 -17.77 -1.93 -0.22
CA LEU A 197 -17.69 -0.47 -0.06
C LEU A 197 -19.08 0.15 0.14
N THR A 198 -20.05 -0.24 -0.69
CA THR A 198 -21.44 0.26 -0.59
C THR A 198 -22.11 -0.19 0.71
N ARG A 199 -21.87 -1.44 1.11
CA ARG A 199 -22.42 -1.98 2.37
C ARG A 199 -21.83 -1.29 3.58
N GLU A 200 -20.53 -0.99 3.58
CA GLU A 200 -19.90 -0.20 4.63
C GLU A 200 -20.46 1.23 4.64
N LEU A 201 -20.49 1.91 3.49
CA LEU A 201 -20.99 3.29 3.40
C LEU A 201 -22.43 3.42 3.95
N SER A 202 -23.27 2.43 3.67
CA SER A 202 -24.65 2.38 4.17
C SER A 202 -24.74 2.23 5.69
N SER A 203 -23.73 1.67 6.36
CA SER A 203 -23.70 1.55 7.83
C SER A 203 -23.14 2.79 8.54
N LEU A 204 -22.49 3.69 7.79
CA LEU A 204 -21.93 4.94 8.30
C LEU A 204 -22.90 6.13 8.16
N THR A 205 -23.89 6.00 7.27
CA THR A 205 -24.91 7.03 7.04
C THR A 205 -26.04 6.87 8.06
N PRO A 206 -26.54 7.96 8.69
CA PRO A 206 -27.65 7.91 9.65
C PRO A 206 -28.94 7.28 9.11
#